data_AF-A0A2H5YNW5-F1
#
_entry.id   AF-A0A2H5YNW5-F1
#
_cell.length_a   1.000
_cell.length_b   1.000
_cell.length_c   1.000
_cell.angle_alpha   90.00
_cell.angle_beta   90.00
_cell.angle_gamma   90.00
#
_symmetry.space_group_name_H-M   'P 1'
#
loop_
_entity.id
_entity.type
_entity.pdbx_description
1 polymer ?
#
loop_
_entity_poly.entity_id
_entity_poly.type
_entity_poly.pdbx_seq_one_letter_code
_entity_poly.pdbx_strand_id
1 'polypeptide(L)' 'MKRDVQRRDEIDSTREVSPLRPAPDAIVLDTEGLSIEQVVEQVVQLAQKRGS' A
#
# COMPACT_ATOMS: atom_id res chain seq x y z
N MET A 1 -13.57 -3.56 -14.72
CA MET A 1 -13.20 -3.41 -13.29
C MET A 1 -11.82 -4.00 -13.00
N LYS A 2 -11.59 -5.32 -12.85
CA LYS A 2 -10.23 -5.84 -12.55
C LYS A 2 -9.17 -5.52 -13.62
N ARG A 3 -9.56 -5.55 -14.90
CA ARG A 3 -8.65 -5.19 -16.03
C ARG A 3 -8.24 -3.71 -16.02
N ASP A 4 -9.15 -2.82 -15.65
CA ASP A 4 -8.87 -1.38 -15.60
C ASP A 4 -7.93 -1.04 -14.45
N VAL A 5 -8.11 -1.71 -13.31
CA VAL A 5 -7.21 -1.61 -12.14
C VAL A 5 -5.81 -2.11 -12.51
N GLN A 6 -5.70 -3.33 -13.08
CA GLN A 6 -4.41 -3.89 -13.52
C GLN A 6 -3.68 -2.98 -14.51
N ARG A 7 -4.41 -2.48 -15.52
CA ARG A 7 -3.83 -1.56 -16.51
C ARG A 7 -3.30 -0.28 -15.87
N ARG A 8 -4.04 0.29 -14.92
CA ARG A 8 -3.60 1.50 -14.21
C ARG A 8 -2.36 1.20 -13.37
N ASP A 9 -2.36 0.09 -12.63
CA ASP A 9 -1.24 -0.29 -11.77
C ASP A 9 0.04 -0.51 -12.58
N GLU A 10 -0.06 -1.12 -13.77
CA GLU A 10 1.05 -1.25 -14.72
C GLU A 10 1.58 0.11 -15.20
N ILE A 11 0.68 1.01 -15.61
CA ILE A 11 1.05 2.36 -16.06
C ILE A 11 1.73 3.14 -14.94
N ASP A 12 1.16 3.13 -13.74
CA ASP A 12 1.67 3.90 -12.60
C ASP A 12 3.03 3.36 -12.12
N SER A 13 3.24 2.04 -12.18
CA SER A 13 4.50 1.39 -11.76
C SER A 13 5.64 1.58 -12.77
N THR A 14 5.34 1.79 -14.05
CA THR A 14 6.33 1.92 -15.14
C THR A 14 6.62 3.36 -15.58
N ARG A 15 5.91 4.33 -15.01
CA ARG A 15 6.08 5.76 -15.31
C ARG A 15 7.51 6.25 -15.02
N GLU A 16 8.11 6.98 -15.95
CA GLU A 16 9.49 7.51 -15.82
C GLU A 16 9.65 8.49 -14.64
N VAL A 17 8.63 9.32 -14.37
CA VAL A 17 8.67 10.35 -13.33
C VAL A 17 7.78 9.96 -12.15
N SER A 18 8.36 9.69 -10.98
CA SER A 18 7.64 9.29 -9.75
C SER A 18 6.86 7.95 -9.91
N PRO A 19 7.52 6.85 -10.30
CA PRO A 19 6.85 5.54 -10.43
C PRO A 19 6.20 5.11 -9.10
N LEU A 20 5.09 4.39 -9.18
CA LEU A 20 4.47 3.75 -8.04
C LEU A 20 5.38 2.63 -7.53
N ARG A 21 6.11 2.89 -6.45
CA ARG A 21 6.99 1.91 -5.79
C ARG A 21 7.04 2.16 -4.29
N PRO A 22 7.08 1.11 -3.46
CA PRO A 22 7.31 1.26 -2.03
C PRO A 22 8.66 1.93 -1.77
N ALA A 23 8.74 2.73 -0.71
CA ALA A 23 10.03 3.22 -0.21
C ALA A 23 10.86 2.04 0.34
N PRO A 24 12.20 2.16 0.41
CA PRO A 24 13.05 1.09 0.93
C PRO A 24 12.72 0.65 2.36
N ASP A 25 12.19 1.56 3.17
CA ASP A 25 11.76 1.35 4.55
C ASP A 25 10.24 1.22 4.68
N ALA A 26 9.49 1.15 3.58
CA ALA A 26 8.04 1.00 3.63
C ALA A 26 7.66 -0.39 4.17
N ILE A 27 6.56 -0.45 4.92
CA ILE A 27 5.92 -1.71 5.32
C ILE A 27 4.76 -1.96 4.36
N VAL A 28 4.76 -3.12 3.70
CA VAL A 28 3.63 -3.55 2.89
C VAL A 28 2.59 -4.18 3.81
N LEU A 29 1.40 -3.59 3.85
CA LEU A 29 0.24 -4.11 4.58
C LEU A 29 -0.78 -4.62 3.56
N ASP A 30 -0.97 -5.94 3.50
CA ASP A 30 -2.05 -6.54 2.73
C ASP A 30 -3.37 -6.38 3.49
N THR A 31 -4.40 -5.90 2.81
CA THR A 31 -5.71 -5.61 3.37
C THR A 31 -6.82 -6.47 2.77
N GLU A 32 -6.49 -7.46 1.94
CA GLU A 32 -7.51 -8.34 1.35
C GLU A 32 -8.29 -9.08 2.44
N GLY A 33 -9.61 -8.95 2.42
CA GLY A 33 -10.51 -9.58 3.40
C GLY A 33 -10.61 -8.90 4.77
N LEU A 34 -9.94 -7.76 4.98
CA LEU A 34 -10.02 -7.00 6.23
C LEU A 34 -11.14 -5.94 6.20
N SER A 35 -11.73 -5.69 7.37
CA SER A 35 -12.57 -4.51 7.57
C SER A 35 -11.72 -3.25 7.67
N ILE A 36 -12.33 -2.09 7.45
CA ILE A 36 -11.64 -0.80 7.55
C ILE A 36 -11.07 -0.60 8.96
N GLU A 37 -11.81 -1.00 9.98
CA GLU A 37 -11.40 -0.91 11.39
C GLU A 37 -10.14 -1.74 11.65
N GLN A 38 -10.08 -2.96 11.10
CA GLN A 38 -8.91 -3.85 11.22
C GLN A 38 -7.68 -3.28 10.52
N VAL A 39 -7.86 -2.63 9.36
CA VAL A 39 -6.76 -1.95 8.65
C VAL A 39 -6.23 -0.78 9.48
N VAL A 40 -7.13 0.05 10.01
CA VAL A 40 -6.76 1.21 10.84
C VAL A 40 -6.02 0.77 12.09
N GLU A 41 -6.49 -0.26 12.79
CA GLU A 41 -5.82 -0.80 13.97
C GLU A 41 -4.39 -1.25 13.65
N GLN A 42 -4.18 -1.98 12.56
CA GLN A 42 -2.85 -2.43 12.14
C GLN A 42 -1.92 -1.25 11.81
N VAL A 43 -2.42 -0.24 11.11
CA VAL A 43 -1.63 0.97 10.79
C VAL A 43 -1.17 1.68 12.08
N VAL A 44 -2.06 1.84 13.05
CA VAL A 44 -1.72 2.48 14.35
C VAL A 44 -0.67 1.68 15.10
N GLN A 45 -0.80 0.35 15.17
CA GLN A 45 0.18 -0.51 15.83
C GLN A 45 1.56 -0.45 15.17
N LEU A 46 1.62 -0.45 13.83
CA LEU A 46 2.87 -0.32 13.08
C LEU A 46 3.55 1.03 13.32
N ALA A 47 2.77 2.12 13.37
CA ALA A 47 3.28 3.45 13.66
C ALA A 47 3.87 3.56 15.08
N GLN A 48 3.18 3.00 16.08
CA GLN A 48 3.66 2.99 17.47
C GLN A 48 4.97 2.20 17.64
N LYS A 49 5.11 1.05 16.98
CA LYS A 49 6.34 0.25 17.03
C LYS A 49 7.56 0.96 16.43
N ARG A 50 7.36 1.90 15.51
CA ARG A 50 8.44 2.67 14.86
C ARG A 50 8.80 3.96 15.58
N GLY A 51 7.86 4.55 16.31
CA GLY A 51 8.06 5.79 17.06
C GLY A 51 8.67 5.60 18.46
N SER A 52 8.94 4.36 18.88
CA SER A 52 9.51 4.01 20.17
C SER A 52 11.00 3.66 20.11
#